data_AF-A0A4U5P338-F1
#
_entry.id   AF-A0A4U5P338-F1
#
_cell.length_a   1.000
_cell.length_b   1.000
_cell.length_c   1.000
_cell.angle_alpha   90.00
_cell.angle_beta   90.00
_cell.angle_gamma   90.00
#
_symmetry.space_group_name_H-M   'P 1'
#
loop_
_entity.id
_entity.type
_entity.pdbx_description
1 polymer ?
#
loop_
_entity_poly.entity_id
_entity_poly.type
_entity_poly.pdbx_seq_one_letter_code
_entity_poly.pdbx_strand_id
1 'polypeptide(L)'
;MAATDPQRQLLTLIRDFASEKSQGERRVVGLEKRIVELGCQLDAANAEMEEVKRFKETTELELKGYEFQLAFNDVSIQTLEARISMIQDEISSVGSEVEGLKTSELEQDCASLGEQLQNRCICPICRADNVEALGGVLEANKAN
;
A
#
# COMPACT_ATOMS: atom_id res chain seq x y z
N MET A 1 -54.42 18.96 -82.19
CA MET A 1 -53.23 19.46 -81.45
C MET A 1 -53.63 20.79 -80.84
N ALA A 2 -53.84 20.84 -79.53
CA ALA A 2 -54.27 22.08 -78.86
C ALA A 2 -53.10 23.07 -78.90
N ALA A 3 -53.24 24.13 -79.71
CA ALA A 3 -52.36 25.28 -79.67
C ALA A 3 -52.43 25.83 -78.24
N THR A 4 -51.36 25.64 -77.47
CA THR A 4 -51.29 26.16 -76.11
C THR A 4 -51.11 27.66 -76.22
N ASP A 5 -52.02 28.41 -75.61
CA ASP A 5 -51.98 29.87 -75.54
C ASP A 5 -50.68 30.33 -74.87
N PRO A 6 -49.79 31.07 -75.58
CA PRO A 6 -48.52 31.56 -75.05
C PRO A 6 -48.69 32.44 -73.80
N GLN A 7 -49.78 33.17 -73.68
CA GLN A 7 -50.07 34.00 -72.52
C GLN A 7 -50.33 33.13 -71.28
N ARG A 8 -51.06 32.03 -71.44
CA ARG A 8 -51.28 31.05 -70.37
C ARG A 8 -49.99 30.34 -69.94
N GLN A 9 -49.09 30.03 -70.89
CA GLN A 9 -47.79 29.44 -70.56
C GLN A 9 -46.91 30.39 -69.73
N LEU A 10 -46.84 31.67 -70.12
CA LEU A 10 -46.10 32.69 -69.38
C LEU A 10 -46.64 32.86 -67.94
N LEU A 11 -47.95 32.88 -67.77
CA LEU A 11 -48.58 32.98 -66.45
C LEU A 11 -48.29 31.77 -65.55
N THR A 12 -48.21 30.57 -66.12
CA THR A 12 -47.80 29.36 -65.38
C THR A 12 -46.34 29.47 -64.92
N LEU A 13 -45.42 29.88 -65.80
CA LEU A 13 -44.01 30.04 -65.44
C LEU A 13 -43.81 31.07 -64.31
N ILE A 14 -44.54 32.18 -64.34
CA ILE A 14 -44.49 33.20 -63.28
C ILE A 14 -44.97 32.60 -61.95
N ARG A 15 -46.04 31.80 -61.97
CA ARG A 15 -46.56 31.13 -60.77
C ARG A 15 -45.58 30.10 -60.21
N ASP A 16 -44.98 29.30 -61.09
CA ASP A 16 -44.01 28.26 -60.71
C ASP A 16 -42.76 28.92 -60.12
N PHE A 17 -42.26 30.00 -60.75
CA PHE A 17 -41.15 30.79 -60.23
C PHE A 17 -41.43 31.38 -58.85
N ALA A 18 -42.62 31.99 -58.65
CA ALA A 18 -43.02 32.54 -57.36
C ALA A 18 -43.13 31.44 -56.28
N SER A 19 -43.63 30.27 -56.66
CA SER A 19 -43.78 29.12 -55.78
C SER A 19 -42.43 28.53 -55.36
N GLU A 20 -41.50 28.34 -56.31
CA GLU A 20 -40.15 27.88 -56.04
C GLU A 20 -39.37 28.88 -55.18
N LYS A 21 -39.50 30.18 -55.47
CA LYS A 21 -38.89 31.24 -54.65
C LYS A 21 -39.38 31.16 -53.19
N SER A 22 -40.69 31.10 -52.98
CA SER A 22 -41.26 30.97 -51.63
C SER A 22 -40.85 29.67 -50.94
N GLN A 23 -40.73 28.57 -51.67
CA GLN A 23 -40.24 27.31 -51.12
C GLN A 23 -38.76 27.40 -50.74
N GLY A 24 -37.93 28.02 -51.59
CA GLY A 24 -36.52 28.30 -51.32
C GLY A 24 -36.33 29.13 -50.06
N GLU A 25 -37.06 30.24 -49.93
CA GLU A 25 -37.05 31.10 -48.74
C GLU A 25 -37.41 30.31 -47.47
N ARG A 26 -38.45 29.47 -47.53
CA ARG A 26 -38.82 28.60 -46.40
C ARG A 26 -37.72 27.57 -46.06
N ARG A 27 -37.06 26.99 -47.07
CA ARG A 27 -35.91 26.07 -46.85
C ARG A 27 -34.76 26.79 -46.16
N VAL A 28 -34.41 28.01 -46.60
CA VAL A 28 -33.34 28.82 -45.99
C VAL A 28 -33.66 29.11 -44.53
N VAL A 29 -34.87 29.60 -44.22
CA VAL A 29 -35.29 29.85 -42.83
C VAL A 29 -35.24 28.59 -41.97
N GLY A 30 -35.60 27.43 -42.54
CA GLY A 30 -35.48 26.14 -41.86
C GLY A 30 -34.03 25.75 -41.54
N LEU A 31 -33.12 25.95 -42.50
CA LEU A 31 -31.69 25.67 -42.33
C LEU A 31 -31.05 26.63 -41.32
N GLU A 32 -31.40 27.92 -41.36
CA GLU A 32 -30.93 28.92 -40.38
C GLU A 32 -31.31 28.53 -38.95
N LYS A 33 -32.57 28.14 -38.73
CA LYS A 33 -33.02 27.63 -37.42
C LYS A 33 -32.21 26.40 -37.00
N ARG A 34 -31.97 25.48 -37.94
CA ARG A 34 -31.20 24.26 -37.65
C ARG A 34 -29.74 24.55 -37.30
N ILE A 35 -29.12 25.54 -37.96
CA ILE A 35 -27.76 25.98 -37.64
C ILE A 35 -27.70 26.54 -36.22
N VAL A 36 -28.68 27.36 -35.83
CA VAL A 36 -28.76 27.90 -34.46
C VAL A 36 -28.95 26.78 -33.43
N GLU A 37 -29.88 25.85 -33.67
CA GLU A 37 -30.11 24.70 -32.79
C GLU A 37 -28.85 23.85 -32.61
N LEU A 38 -28.16 23.53 -33.70
CA LEU A 38 -26.92 22.76 -33.66
C LEU A 38 -25.79 23.52 -32.95
N GLY A 39 -25.71 24.84 -33.15
CA GLY A 39 -24.78 25.70 -32.41
C GLY A 39 -25.02 25.64 -30.91
N CYS A 40 -26.27 25.79 -30.46
CA CYS A 40 -26.62 25.67 -29.03
C CYS A 40 -26.31 24.27 -28.47
N GLN A 41 -26.54 23.21 -29.26
CA GLN A 41 -26.20 21.84 -28.84
C GLN A 41 -24.69 21.64 -28.71
N LEU A 42 -23.91 22.20 -29.63
CA LEU A 42 -22.45 22.15 -29.58
C LEU A 42 -21.92 22.90 -28.34
N ASP A 43 -22.45 24.09 -28.06
CA ASP A 43 -22.07 24.87 -26.89
C ASP A 43 -22.39 24.14 -25.58
N ALA A 44 -23.56 23.51 -25.49
CA ALA A 44 -23.95 22.71 -24.33
C ALA A 44 -23.02 21.50 -24.15
N ALA A 45 -22.73 20.75 -25.22
CA ALA A 45 -21.84 19.60 -25.19
C ALA A 45 -20.40 20.01 -24.80
N ASN A 46 -19.93 21.15 -25.29
CA ASN A 46 -18.61 21.69 -24.91
C ASN A 46 -18.55 22.07 -23.43
N ALA A 47 -19.61 22.68 -22.88
CA ALA A 47 -19.68 23.01 -21.47
C ALA A 47 -19.64 21.76 -20.57
N GLU A 48 -20.40 20.72 -20.93
CA GLU A 48 -20.40 19.43 -20.24
C GLU A 48 -19.02 18.75 -20.31
N MET A 49 -18.37 18.77 -21.48
CA MET A 49 -17.03 18.22 -21.66
C MET A 49 -15.99 18.91 -20.76
N GLU A 50 -16.00 20.24 -20.67
CA GLU A 50 -15.06 20.99 -19.81
C GLU A 50 -15.35 20.82 -18.31
N GLU A 51 -16.60 20.53 -17.93
CA GLU A 51 -16.92 20.13 -16.56
C GLU A 51 -16.33 18.76 -16.22
N VAL A 52 -16.56 17.75 -17.08
CA VAL A 52 -16.01 16.40 -16.91
C VAL A 52 -14.48 16.42 -16.87
N LYS A 53 -13.86 17.25 -17.71
CA LYS A 53 -12.40 17.41 -17.73
C LYS A 53 -11.86 17.97 -16.42
N ARG A 54 -12.46 19.03 -15.87
CA ARG A 54 -12.05 19.59 -14.57
C ARG A 54 -12.25 18.61 -13.43
N PHE A 55 -13.35 17.86 -13.45
CA PHE A 55 -13.60 16.82 -12.47
C PHE A 55 -12.52 15.73 -12.53
N LYS A 56 -12.22 15.24 -13.74
CA LYS A 56 -11.14 14.26 -13.98
C LYS A 56 -9.79 14.78 -13.47
N GLU A 57 -9.41 16.01 -13.80
CA GLU A 57 -8.16 16.62 -13.35
C GLU A 57 -8.07 16.68 -11.81
N THR A 58 -9.19 16.97 -11.13
CA THR A 58 -9.26 17.00 -9.67
C THR A 58 -9.05 15.61 -9.08
N THR A 59 -9.75 14.60 -9.59
CA THR A 59 -9.61 13.21 -9.13
C THR A 59 -8.22 12.65 -9.41
N GLU A 60 -7.59 12.99 -10.55
CA GLU A 60 -6.21 12.59 -10.85
C GLU A 60 -5.19 13.19 -9.88
N LEU A 61 -5.40 14.44 -9.42
CA LEU A 61 -4.56 15.07 -8.41
C LEU A 61 -4.73 14.38 -7.04
N GLU A 62 -5.95 14.07 -6.65
CA GLU A 62 -6.23 13.32 -5.41
C GLU A 62 -5.59 11.93 -5.44
N LEU A 63 -5.72 11.21 -6.56
CA LEU A 63 -5.11 9.90 -6.74
C LEU A 63 -3.58 9.95 -6.58
N LYS A 64 -2.92 10.93 -7.21
CA LYS A 64 -1.47 11.15 -7.04
C LYS A 64 -1.09 11.44 -5.59
N GLY A 65 -1.95 12.15 -4.86
CA GLY A 65 -1.78 12.40 -3.43
C GLY A 65 -1.78 11.09 -2.63
N TYR A 66 -2.73 10.20 -2.91
CA TYR A 66 -2.80 8.89 -2.26
C TYR A 66 -1.63 7.98 -2.65
N GLU A 67 -1.20 7.97 -3.91
CA GLU A 67 -0.03 7.23 -4.37
C GLU A 67 1.25 7.64 -3.63
N PHE A 68 1.45 8.95 -3.45
CA PHE A 68 2.58 9.46 -2.67
C PHE A 68 2.52 9.04 -1.21
N GLN A 69 1.34 9.12 -0.59
CA GLN A 69 1.15 8.70 0.80
C GLN A 69 1.40 7.21 0.99
N LEU A 70 0.97 6.37 0.04
CA LEU A 70 1.25 4.94 0.04
C LEU A 70 2.76 4.67 -0.04
N ALA A 71 3.47 5.29 -0.99
CA ALA A 71 4.92 5.14 -1.12
C ALA A 71 5.67 5.57 0.15
N PHE A 72 5.24 6.65 0.80
CA PHE A 72 5.80 7.10 2.07
C PHE A 72 5.56 6.09 3.20
N ASN A 73 4.35 5.53 3.28
CA ASN A 73 4.02 4.51 4.26
C ASN A 73 4.83 3.23 4.04
N ASP A 74 5.02 2.80 2.79
CA ASP A 74 5.82 1.62 2.45
C ASP A 74 7.27 1.77 2.94
N VAL A 75 7.89 2.94 2.68
CA VAL A 75 9.25 3.23 3.19
C VAL A 75 9.29 3.25 4.72
N SER A 76 8.25 3.80 5.35
CA SER A 76 8.14 3.84 6.81
C SER A 76 8.02 2.43 7.41
N ILE A 77 7.24 1.55 6.79
CA ILE A 77 7.08 0.15 7.19
C ILE A 77 8.42 -0.58 7.05
N GLN A 78 9.08 -0.49 5.88
CA GLN A 78 10.39 -1.13 5.66
C GLN A 78 11.43 -0.66 6.69
N THR A 79 11.41 0.62 7.04
CA THR A 79 12.31 1.16 8.08
C THR A 79 12.01 0.57 9.46
N LEU A 80 10.73 0.42 9.81
CA LEU A 80 10.33 -0.18 11.08
C LEU A 80 10.67 -1.68 11.12
N GLU A 81 10.46 -2.41 10.04
CA GLU A 81 10.82 -3.83 9.92
C GLU A 81 12.33 -4.04 10.09
N ALA A 82 13.15 -3.21 9.44
CA ALA A 82 14.61 -3.26 9.61
C ALA A 82 15.04 -3.00 11.06
N ARG A 83 14.42 -2.01 11.72
CA ARG A 83 14.69 -1.72 13.14
C ARG A 83 14.26 -2.86 14.05
N ILE A 84 13.12 -3.49 13.79
CA ILE A 84 12.65 -4.66 14.55
C ILE A 84 13.66 -5.80 14.43
N SER A 85 14.14 -6.08 13.21
CA SER A 85 15.16 -7.12 12.98
C SER A 85 16.44 -6.84 13.78
N MET A 86 16.96 -5.62 13.73
CA MET A 86 18.16 -5.24 14.49
C MET A 86 17.98 -5.44 16.00
N ILE A 87 16.83 -5.02 16.54
CA ILE A 87 16.52 -5.18 17.97
C ILE A 87 16.40 -6.66 18.33
N GLN A 88 15.83 -7.50 17.46
CA GLN A 88 15.75 -8.95 17.68
C GLN A 88 17.13 -9.61 17.72
N ASP A 89 18.05 -9.17 16.87
CA ASP A 89 19.43 -9.64 16.87
C ASP A 89 20.16 -9.23 18.16
N GLU A 90 20.00 -7.97 18.59
CA GLU A 90 20.56 -7.46 19.85
C GLU A 90 20.03 -8.23 21.07
N ILE A 91 18.71 -8.45 21.13
CA ILE A 91 18.08 -9.24 22.21
C ILE A 91 18.66 -10.66 22.24
N SER A 92 18.85 -11.28 21.07
CA SER A 92 19.39 -12.63 20.97
C SER A 92 20.86 -12.70 21.41
N SER A 93 21.67 -11.69 21.04
CA SER A 93 23.07 -11.57 21.49
C SER A 93 23.16 -11.41 23.00
N VAL A 94 22.44 -10.42 23.55
CA VAL A 94 22.42 -10.15 25.00
C VAL A 94 21.88 -11.35 25.77
N GLY A 95 20.86 -12.03 25.25
CA GLY A 95 20.32 -13.25 25.85
C GLY A 95 21.38 -14.35 25.97
N SER A 96 22.15 -14.57 24.91
CA SER A 96 23.24 -15.55 24.89
C SER A 96 24.37 -15.19 25.87
N GLU A 97 24.73 -13.90 25.95
CA GLU A 97 25.73 -13.40 26.90
C GLU A 97 25.29 -13.62 28.35
N VAL A 98 24.03 -13.31 28.67
CA VAL A 98 23.46 -13.52 30.02
C VAL A 98 23.45 -14.99 30.40
N GLU A 99 23.06 -15.87 29.48
CA GLU A 99 23.12 -17.32 29.72
C GLU A 99 24.55 -17.80 29.98
N GLY A 100 25.51 -17.33 29.18
CA GLY A 100 26.93 -17.65 29.35
C GLY A 100 27.49 -17.20 30.70
N LEU A 101 27.17 -15.97 31.12
CA LEU A 101 27.57 -15.45 32.43
C LEU A 101 26.98 -16.28 33.57
N LYS A 102 25.69 -16.62 33.49
CA LYS A 102 25.02 -17.45 34.49
C LYS A 102 25.65 -18.84 34.60
N THR A 103 26.04 -19.45 33.47
CA THR A 103 26.73 -20.74 33.50
C THR A 103 28.12 -20.63 34.13
N SER A 104 28.88 -19.59 33.80
CA SER A 104 30.22 -19.37 34.36
C SER A 104 30.17 -19.10 35.86
N GLU A 105 29.17 -18.34 36.34
CA GLU A 105 28.98 -18.07 37.77
C GLU A 105 28.65 -19.37 38.53
N LEU A 106 27.76 -20.22 37.99
CA LEU A 106 27.44 -21.52 38.57
C LEU A 106 28.65 -22.47 38.61
N GLU A 107 29.47 -22.49 37.56
CA GLU A 107 30.70 -23.29 37.52
C GLU A 107 31.70 -22.83 38.59
N GLN A 108 31.86 -21.52 38.74
CA GLN A 108 32.72 -20.92 39.76
C GLN A 108 32.22 -21.24 41.19
N ASP A 109 30.92 -21.11 41.42
CA ASP A 109 30.30 -21.46 42.70
C ASP A 109 30.50 -22.94 43.04
N CYS A 110 30.25 -23.84 42.08
CA CYS A 110 30.46 -25.28 42.25
C CYS A 110 31.94 -25.61 42.54
N ALA A 111 32.88 -24.98 41.83
CA ALA A 111 34.31 -25.17 42.05
C ALA A 111 34.73 -24.73 43.46
N SER A 112 34.26 -23.55 43.90
CA SER A 112 34.58 -23.00 45.23
C SER A 112 34.01 -23.86 46.36
N LEU A 113 32.78 -24.37 46.21
CA LEU A 113 32.16 -25.29 47.15
C LEU A 113 32.90 -26.63 47.20
N GLY A 114 33.31 -27.15 46.04
CA GLY A 114 34.14 -28.35 45.95
C GLY A 114 35.45 -28.23 46.73
N GLU A 115 36.17 -27.12 46.55
CA GLU A 115 37.42 -26.85 47.28
C GLU A 115 37.19 -26.71 48.80
N GLN A 116 36.14 -25.98 49.20
CA GLN A 116 35.77 -25.86 50.62
C GLN A 116 35.44 -27.22 51.25
N LEU A 117 34.69 -28.07 50.56
CA LEU A 117 34.36 -29.41 51.04
C LEU A 117 35.62 -30.27 51.15
N GLN A 118 36.49 -30.26 50.15
CA GLN A 118 37.75 -31.00 50.19
C GLN A 118 38.64 -30.55 51.37
N ASN A 119 38.76 -29.25 51.60
CA ASN A 119 39.49 -28.70 52.75
C ASN A 119 38.90 -29.15 54.10
N ARG A 120 37.57 -29.33 54.20
CA ARG A 120 36.91 -29.84 55.41
C ARG A 120 37.09 -31.34 55.62
N CYS A 121 37.44 -32.09 54.57
CA CYS A 121 37.73 -33.52 54.67
C CYS A 121 39.15 -33.82 55.18
N ILE A 122 40.05 -32.83 55.23
CA ILE A 122 41.40 -32.99 55.79
C ILE A 122 41.33 -32.98 57.32
N CYS A 123 41.84 -34.02 57.97
CA CYS A 123 41.90 -34.08 59.43
C CYS A 123 42.83 -32.97 59.98
N PRO A 124 42.37 -32.08 60.88
CA PRO A 124 43.19 -30.99 61.38
C PRO A 124 44.38 -31.46 62.24
N ILE A 125 44.34 -32.70 62.74
CA ILE A 125 45.37 -33.25 63.63
C ILE A 125 46.47 -33.96 62.84
N CYS A 126 46.10 -34.89 61.96
CA CYS A 126 47.07 -35.74 61.23
C CYS A 126 47.24 -35.37 59.76
N ARG A 127 46.46 -34.41 59.24
CA ARG A 127 46.43 -33.97 57.84
C ARG A 127 46.11 -35.07 56.82
N ALA A 128 45.60 -36.22 57.27
CA ALA A 128 45.09 -37.24 56.37
C ALA A 128 43.85 -36.71 55.63
N ASP A 129 43.81 -36.94 54.32
CA ASP A 129 42.63 -36.71 53.50
C ASP A 129 41.62 -37.85 53.74
N ASN A 130 40.43 -37.51 54.24
CA ASN A 130 39.39 -38.49 54.52
C ASN A 130 38.35 -38.63 53.40
N VAL A 131 38.55 -38.02 52.22
CA VAL A 131 37.57 -38.01 51.12
C VAL A 131 37.17 -39.44 50.70
N GLU A 132 38.13 -40.34 50.45
CA GLU A 132 37.82 -41.73 50.05
C GLU A 132 37.11 -42.52 51.16
N ALA A 133 37.54 -42.34 52.42
CA ALA A 133 36.95 -43.04 53.56
C ALA A 133 35.49 -42.60 53.80
N LEU A 134 35.19 -41.29 53.67
CA LEU A 134 33.84 -40.75 53.78
C LEU A 134 32.95 -41.17 52.59
N GLY A 135 33.53 -41.26 51.38
CA GLY A 135 32.83 -41.77 50.19
C GLY A 135 32.31 -43.20 50.39
N GLY A 136 33.16 -44.09 50.93
CA GLY A 136 32.76 -45.46 51.24
C GLY A 136 31.64 -45.57 52.29
N VAL A 137 31.59 -44.67 53.27
CA VAL A 137 30.53 -44.63 54.30
C VAL A 137 29.18 -44.16 53.74
N LEU A 138 29.21 -43.23 52.78
CA LEU A 138 27.99 -42.74 52.12
C LEU A 138 27.40 -43.77 51.16
N GLU A 139 28.23 -44.45 50.38
CA GLU A 139 27.83 -45.55 49.49
C GLU A 139 27.21 -46.71 50.28
N ALA A 140 27.82 -47.10 51.42
CA ALA A 140 27.29 -48.15 52.29
C ALA A 140 25.91 -47.82 52.90
N ASN A 141 25.60 -46.53 53.13
CA ASN A 141 24.29 -46.10 53.63
C ASN A 141 23.19 -46.04 52.55
N LYS A 142 23.54 -45.97 51.26
CA LYS A 142 22.56 -46.04 50.16
C LYS A 142 22.11 -47.46 49.83
N ALA A 143 22.85 -48.47 50.28
CA ALA A 143 22.59 -49.89 50.02
C ALA A 143 21.77 -50.60 51.11
N ASN A 144 21.37 -49.89 52.18
CA ASN A 144 20.44 -50.33 53.23
C ASN A 144 19.08 -49.66 53.08
#